data_AF-A0A7W6AFU5-F1
#
_entry.id   AF-A0A7W6AFU5-F1
#
_cell.length_a   1.000
_cell.length_b   1.000
_cell.length_c   1.000
_cell.angle_alpha   90.00
_cell.angle_beta   90.00
_cell.angle_gamma   90.00
#
_symmetry.space_group_name_H-M   'P 1'
#
loop_
_entity.id
_entity.type
_entity.pdbx_description
1 polymer ?
#
loop_
_entity_poly.entity_id
_entity_poly.type
_entity_poly.pdbx_seq_one_letter_code
_entity_poly.pdbx_strand_id
1 'polypeptide(L)'
;MKRIDLANLLSSATNIAMFAEKLVMQTRGLGTHGHAELPPDRMISTFMASLAYVSDTAKWLDLPATAAACDRCHGLVRYWLQGERILINRERGEQLSGTCYQITTSLGDELGRHHTYVVAPREGALIDNGISLFGLEVVQTFPDTRVDISAGAACLAYELWTACVMHMMRVAETGVGALADHLSVKRGTTWGGTIANINEALKDAARIRGDAQLRAWASETGTYLNFVKDAFRNPAMHPERTFSAEEAKMIFDNTRAFMRMLTQRLTP
;
A
#
# COMPACT_ATOMS: atom_id res chain seq x y z
N MET A 1 -4.54 -1.67 -7.60
CA MET A 1 -3.87 -2.80 -6.92
C MET A 1 -4.75 -3.23 -5.76
N LYS A 2 -5.10 -4.52 -5.64
CA LYS A 2 -5.86 -5.02 -4.50
C LYS A 2 -4.87 -5.55 -3.47
N ARG A 3 -4.97 -5.08 -2.23
CA ARG A 3 -4.22 -5.67 -1.11
C ARG A 3 -4.89 -6.98 -0.73
N ILE A 4 -4.15 -8.08 -0.81
CA ILE A 4 -4.59 -9.38 -0.32
C ILE A 4 -3.98 -9.57 1.05
N ASP A 5 -4.83 -9.70 2.07
CA ASP A 5 -4.37 -10.07 3.40
C ASP A 5 -4.13 -11.59 3.42
N LEU A 6 -2.85 -11.97 3.49
CA LEU A 6 -2.41 -13.36 3.48
C LEU A 6 -2.95 -14.13 4.71
N ALA A 7 -3.04 -13.49 5.87
CA ALA A 7 -3.58 -14.11 7.07
C ALA A 7 -5.07 -14.44 6.89
N ASN A 8 -5.82 -13.52 6.29
CA ASN A 8 -7.24 -13.77 5.98
C ASN A 8 -7.43 -14.86 4.91
N LEU A 9 -6.56 -14.92 3.89
CA LEU A 9 -6.63 -15.97 2.87
C LEU A 9 -6.36 -17.35 3.47
N LEU A 10 -5.30 -17.49 4.28
CA LEU A 10 -4.95 -18.73 4.97
C LEU A 10 -6.04 -19.14 5.97
N SER A 11 -6.54 -18.20 6.76
CA SER A 11 -7.64 -18.47 7.70
C SER A 11 -8.90 -18.92 6.98
N SER A 12 -9.26 -18.26 5.87
CA SER A 12 -10.44 -18.62 5.08
C SER A 12 -10.33 -20.02 4.46
N ALA A 13 -9.18 -20.35 3.87
CA ALA A 13 -8.93 -21.70 3.35
C ALA A 13 -9.00 -22.76 4.47
N THR A 14 -8.43 -22.46 5.65
CA THR A 14 -8.47 -23.35 6.82
C THR A 14 -9.90 -23.54 7.33
N ASN A 15 -10.70 -22.47 7.40
CA ASN A 15 -12.10 -22.54 7.81
C ASN A 15 -12.93 -23.44 6.87
N ILE A 16 -12.70 -23.34 5.55
CA ILE A 16 -13.34 -24.19 4.54
C ILE A 16 -12.94 -25.67 4.75
N ALA A 17 -11.65 -25.95 4.97
CA ALA A 17 -11.17 -27.31 5.23
C ALA A 17 -11.79 -27.90 6.50
N MET A 18 -11.74 -27.17 7.62
CA MET A 18 -12.32 -27.60 8.89
C MET A 18 -13.84 -27.82 8.80
N PHE A 19 -14.54 -26.98 8.03
CA PHE A 19 -15.96 -27.16 7.79
C PHE A 19 -16.24 -28.47 7.05
N ALA A 20 -15.44 -28.79 6.03
CA ALA A 20 -15.55 -30.06 5.29
C ALA A 20 -15.31 -31.27 6.20
N GLU A 21 -14.28 -31.25 7.04
CA GLU A 21 -14.00 -32.36 7.97
C GLU A 21 -15.16 -32.59 8.94
N LYS A 22 -15.69 -31.52 9.54
CA LYS A 22 -16.85 -31.63 10.45
C LYS A 22 -18.08 -32.17 9.73
N LEU A 23 -18.30 -31.72 8.50
CA LEU A 23 -19.42 -32.19 7.70
C LEU A 23 -19.32 -33.68 7.40
N VAL A 24 -18.14 -34.18 7.03
CA VAL A 24 -17.89 -35.62 6.87
C VAL A 24 -18.18 -36.38 8.16
N MET A 25 -17.66 -35.91 9.31
CA MET A 25 -17.90 -36.57 10.60
C MET A 25 -19.38 -36.66 10.95
N GLN A 26 -20.15 -35.60 10.70
CA GLN A 26 -21.59 -35.55 11.01
C GLN A 26 -22.45 -36.39 10.06
N THR A 27 -22.01 -36.59 8.81
CA THR A 27 -22.82 -37.24 7.78
C THR A 27 -22.45 -38.70 7.51
N ARG A 28 -21.24 -39.13 7.88
CA ARG A 28 -20.71 -40.48 7.58
C ARG A 28 -21.58 -41.63 8.12
N GLY A 29 -22.24 -41.44 9.25
CA GLY A 29 -23.10 -42.44 9.89
C GLY A 29 -24.57 -42.42 9.48
N LEU A 30 -24.98 -41.49 8.61
CA LEU A 30 -26.38 -41.33 8.21
C LEU A 30 -26.80 -42.43 7.22
N GLY A 31 -27.95 -43.05 7.49
CA GLY A 31 -28.63 -43.92 6.53
C GLY A 31 -29.29 -43.14 5.39
N THR A 32 -29.94 -43.84 4.44
CA THR A 32 -30.51 -43.27 3.19
C THR A 32 -31.47 -42.09 3.40
N HIS A 33 -32.18 -42.04 4.53
CA HIS A 33 -33.11 -40.95 4.89
C HIS A 33 -32.64 -40.15 6.12
N GLY A 34 -31.43 -40.41 6.60
CA GLY A 34 -30.85 -39.73 7.76
C GLY A 34 -30.46 -38.29 7.45
N HIS A 35 -30.71 -37.39 8.40
CA HIS A 35 -30.29 -36.01 8.34
C HIS A 35 -29.47 -35.67 9.58
N ALA A 36 -28.38 -34.94 9.40
CA ALA A 36 -27.66 -34.30 10.48
C ALA A 36 -28.03 -32.81 10.49
N GLU A 37 -28.16 -32.26 11.69
CA GLU A 37 -28.27 -30.83 11.88
C GLU A 37 -26.88 -30.22 11.92
N LEU A 38 -26.68 -29.17 11.13
CA LEU A 38 -25.40 -28.47 11.09
C LEU A 38 -25.17 -27.65 12.37
N PRO A 39 -23.89 -27.47 12.77
CA PRO A 39 -23.50 -26.79 14.00
C PRO A 39 -23.95 -25.31 14.04
N PRO A 40 -23.81 -24.62 15.20
CA PRO A 40 -24.38 -23.29 15.42
C PRO A 40 -24.06 -22.25 14.34
N ASP A 41 -24.96 -21.27 14.19
CA ASP A 41 -24.94 -20.17 13.21
C ASP A 41 -23.54 -19.57 12.98
N ARG A 42 -22.72 -19.45 14.02
CA ARG A 42 -21.37 -18.89 13.93
C ARG A 42 -20.44 -19.68 13.00
N MET A 43 -20.55 -21.01 12.96
CA MET A 43 -19.70 -21.83 12.10
C MET A 43 -20.09 -21.66 10.64
N ILE A 44 -21.40 -21.62 10.38
CA ILE A 44 -21.96 -21.45 9.05
C ILE A 44 -21.63 -20.04 8.53
N SER A 45 -21.80 -19.01 9.34
CA SER A 45 -21.44 -17.64 8.95
C SER A 45 -19.94 -17.50 8.68
N THR A 46 -19.08 -18.12 9.49
CA THR A 46 -17.62 -18.15 9.26
C THR A 46 -17.27 -18.85 7.95
N PHE A 47 -17.91 -19.99 7.65
CA PHE A 47 -17.74 -20.70 6.39
C PHE A 47 -18.18 -19.86 5.19
N MET A 48 -19.37 -19.25 5.24
CA MET A 48 -19.90 -18.42 4.16
C MET A 48 -19.01 -17.20 3.89
N ALA A 49 -18.54 -16.52 4.93
CA ALA A 49 -17.60 -15.41 4.81
C ALA A 49 -16.25 -15.86 4.20
N SER A 50 -15.74 -17.02 4.63
CA SER A 50 -14.50 -17.59 4.11
C SER A 50 -14.62 -17.98 2.64
N LEU A 51 -15.74 -18.61 2.25
CA LEU A 51 -16.04 -18.97 0.86
C LEU A 51 -16.12 -17.74 -0.04
N ALA A 52 -16.79 -16.67 0.41
CA ALA A 52 -16.89 -15.42 -0.32
C ALA A 52 -15.51 -14.77 -0.51
N TYR A 53 -14.67 -14.72 0.55
CA TYR A 53 -13.33 -14.14 0.48
C TYR A 53 -12.40 -14.93 -0.46
N VAL A 54 -12.42 -16.26 -0.41
CA VAL A 54 -11.62 -17.10 -1.33
C VAL A 54 -12.13 -16.97 -2.76
N SER A 55 -13.45 -16.91 -3.00
CA SER A 55 -14.01 -16.72 -4.35
C SER A 55 -13.58 -15.39 -4.97
N ASP A 56 -13.69 -14.29 -4.22
CA ASP A 56 -13.28 -12.96 -4.65
C ASP A 56 -11.75 -12.85 -4.86
N THR A 57 -10.97 -13.51 -4.00
CA THR A 57 -9.51 -13.58 -4.17
C THR A 57 -9.12 -14.39 -5.41
N ALA A 58 -9.74 -15.55 -5.63
CA ALA A 58 -9.49 -16.41 -6.78
C ALA A 58 -9.83 -15.72 -8.11
N LYS A 59 -10.96 -15.01 -8.17
CA LYS A 59 -11.34 -14.22 -9.35
C LYS A 59 -10.36 -13.08 -9.62
N TRP A 60 -9.88 -12.43 -8.56
CA TRP A 60 -8.93 -11.33 -8.70
C TRP A 60 -7.53 -11.79 -9.15
N LEU A 61 -7.07 -12.94 -8.64
CA LEU A 61 -5.78 -13.54 -8.97
C LEU A 61 -5.80 -14.40 -10.25
N ASP A 62 -6.93 -14.46 -10.95
CA ASP A 62 -7.12 -15.33 -12.12
C ASP A 62 -6.78 -16.80 -11.83
N LEU A 63 -7.41 -17.34 -10.77
CA LEU A 63 -7.32 -18.75 -10.36
C LEU A 63 -8.60 -19.49 -10.82
N PRO A 64 -8.71 -19.87 -12.10
CA PRO A 64 -9.97 -20.36 -12.68
C PRO A 64 -10.47 -21.65 -12.04
N ALA A 65 -9.60 -22.58 -11.65
CA ALA A 65 -10.03 -23.85 -11.06
C ALA A 65 -10.61 -23.62 -9.65
N THR A 66 -9.93 -22.77 -8.86
CA THR A 66 -10.39 -22.35 -7.52
C THR A 66 -11.70 -21.59 -7.61
N ALA A 67 -11.80 -20.61 -8.52
CA ALA A 67 -13.02 -19.82 -8.71
C ALA A 67 -14.21 -20.72 -9.08
N ALA A 68 -14.02 -21.66 -10.01
CA ALA A 68 -15.06 -22.61 -10.39
C ALA A 68 -15.46 -23.56 -9.22
N ALA A 69 -14.50 -23.98 -8.39
CA ALA A 69 -14.78 -24.77 -7.20
C ALA A 69 -15.58 -23.98 -6.16
N CYS A 70 -15.24 -22.71 -5.95
CA CYS A 70 -16.00 -21.79 -5.10
C CYS A 70 -17.43 -21.58 -5.61
N ASP A 71 -17.63 -21.38 -6.91
CA ASP A 71 -18.97 -21.18 -7.48
C ASP A 71 -19.84 -22.45 -7.34
N ARG A 72 -19.26 -23.65 -7.51
CA ARG A 72 -19.95 -24.93 -7.23
C ARG A 72 -20.34 -25.04 -5.76
N CYS A 73 -19.41 -24.76 -4.86
CA CYS A 73 -19.64 -24.79 -3.42
C CYS A 73 -20.75 -23.81 -3.01
N HIS A 74 -20.68 -22.57 -3.51
CA HIS A 74 -21.71 -21.54 -3.29
C HIS A 74 -23.09 -21.99 -3.78
N GLY A 75 -23.16 -22.65 -4.95
CA GLY A 75 -24.40 -23.23 -5.47
C GLY A 75 -25.08 -24.23 -4.53
N LEU A 76 -24.30 -25.01 -3.78
CA LEU A 76 -24.82 -25.99 -2.81
C LEU A 76 -25.38 -25.33 -1.54
N VAL A 77 -24.86 -24.16 -1.17
CA VAL A 77 -25.21 -23.46 0.08
C VAL A 77 -26.04 -22.19 -0.13
N ARG A 78 -26.38 -21.84 -1.37
CA ARG A 78 -27.08 -20.59 -1.73
C ARG A 78 -28.43 -20.34 -1.03
N TYR A 79 -29.04 -21.39 -0.49
CA TYR A 79 -30.32 -21.32 0.20
C TYR A 79 -30.19 -21.38 1.73
N TRP A 80 -28.97 -21.39 2.26
CA TRP A 80 -28.76 -21.33 3.70
C TRP A 80 -28.98 -19.90 4.18
N LEU A 81 -29.98 -19.72 5.03
CA LEU A 81 -30.31 -18.43 5.64
C LEU A 81 -29.81 -18.39 7.09
N GLN A 82 -29.42 -17.20 7.54
CA GLN A 82 -28.93 -17.00 8.89
C GLN A 82 -30.04 -17.24 9.92
N GLY A 83 -29.75 -18.02 10.96
CA GLY A 83 -30.71 -18.35 12.02
C GLY A 83 -31.69 -19.48 11.65
N GLU A 84 -31.60 -20.04 10.45
CA GLU A 84 -32.39 -21.20 10.06
C GLU A 84 -31.73 -22.51 10.47
N ARG A 85 -32.58 -23.46 10.83
CA ARG A 85 -32.17 -24.83 11.12
C ARG A 85 -31.78 -25.53 9.82
N ILE A 86 -30.48 -25.75 9.61
CA ILE A 86 -29.96 -26.39 8.41
C ILE A 86 -29.82 -27.89 8.62
N LEU A 87 -30.61 -28.66 7.87
CA LEU A 87 -30.52 -30.11 7.81
C LEU A 87 -29.78 -30.55 6.55
N ILE A 88 -28.83 -31.46 6.73
CA ILE A 88 -28.05 -32.02 5.62
C ILE A 88 -28.11 -33.55 5.65
N ASN A 89 -28.36 -34.14 4.48
CA ASN A 89 -28.30 -35.57 4.28
C ASN A 89 -26.89 -36.00 3.87
N ARG A 90 -26.65 -37.31 3.80
CA ARG A 90 -25.34 -37.86 3.45
C ARG A 90 -24.83 -37.40 2.08
N GLU A 91 -25.67 -37.48 1.05
CA GLU A 91 -25.29 -37.14 -0.33
C GLU A 91 -24.85 -35.67 -0.46
N ARG A 92 -25.65 -34.73 0.09
CA ARG A 92 -25.28 -33.30 0.11
C ARG A 92 -24.03 -33.06 0.94
N GLY A 93 -23.86 -33.79 2.04
CA GLY A 93 -22.65 -33.76 2.85
C GLY A 93 -21.40 -34.12 2.05
N GLU A 94 -21.45 -35.24 1.32
CA GLU A 94 -20.36 -35.72 0.46
C GLU A 94 -20.07 -34.74 -0.69
N GLN A 95 -21.10 -34.20 -1.35
CA GLN A 95 -20.95 -33.20 -2.40
C GLN A 95 -20.28 -31.92 -1.90
N LEU A 96 -20.75 -31.37 -0.78
CA LEU A 96 -20.24 -30.13 -0.22
C LEU A 96 -18.80 -30.31 0.26
N SER A 97 -18.50 -31.37 1.01
CA SER A 97 -17.14 -31.70 1.43
C SER A 97 -16.20 -31.90 0.24
N GLY A 98 -16.67 -32.54 -0.83
CA GLY A 98 -15.92 -32.69 -2.08
C GLY A 98 -15.58 -31.34 -2.71
N THR A 99 -16.54 -30.41 -2.79
CA THR A 99 -16.25 -29.05 -3.31
C THR A 99 -15.30 -28.25 -2.42
N CYS A 100 -15.40 -28.37 -1.08
CA CYS A 100 -14.47 -27.73 -0.16
C CYS A 100 -13.04 -28.25 -0.34
N TYR A 101 -12.86 -29.57 -0.48
CA TYR A 101 -11.55 -30.16 -0.76
C TYR A 101 -10.99 -29.66 -2.10
N GLN A 102 -11.82 -29.62 -3.14
CA GLN A 102 -11.43 -29.06 -4.45
C GLN A 102 -10.95 -27.60 -4.32
N ILE A 103 -11.64 -26.75 -3.55
CA ILE A 103 -11.20 -25.37 -3.30
C ILE A 103 -9.79 -25.37 -2.69
N THR A 104 -9.57 -26.13 -1.62
CA THR A 104 -8.27 -26.11 -0.91
C THR A 104 -7.12 -26.65 -1.77
N THR A 105 -7.37 -27.70 -2.55
CA THR A 105 -6.36 -28.29 -3.44
C THR A 105 -6.05 -27.36 -4.62
N SER A 106 -7.07 -26.90 -5.34
CA SER A 106 -6.88 -26.00 -6.48
C SER A 106 -6.27 -24.66 -6.08
N LEU A 107 -6.65 -24.11 -4.92
CA LEU A 107 -6.05 -22.89 -4.38
C LEU A 107 -4.54 -23.09 -4.16
N GLY A 108 -4.14 -24.20 -3.54
CA GLY A 108 -2.74 -24.54 -3.34
C GLY A 108 -1.97 -24.70 -4.66
N ASP A 109 -2.53 -25.45 -5.61
CA ASP A 109 -1.90 -25.74 -6.90
C ASP A 109 -1.75 -24.48 -7.78
N GLU A 110 -2.78 -23.64 -7.84
CA GLU A 110 -2.77 -22.42 -8.65
C GLU A 110 -1.92 -21.32 -8.00
N LEU A 111 -1.97 -21.15 -6.67
CA LEU A 111 -1.07 -20.22 -5.97
C LEU A 111 0.38 -20.66 -6.04
N GLY A 112 0.66 -21.96 -6.10
CA GLY A 112 2.03 -22.49 -6.26
C GLY A 112 2.73 -22.04 -7.54
N ARG A 113 1.96 -21.56 -8.54
CA ARG A 113 2.48 -20.98 -9.79
C ARG A 113 2.69 -19.47 -9.73
N HIS A 114 2.26 -18.81 -8.65
CA HIS A 114 2.35 -17.37 -8.47
C HIS A 114 3.55 -17.00 -7.59
N HIS A 115 4.35 -16.04 -8.05
CA HIS A 115 5.34 -15.40 -7.18
C HIS A 115 4.66 -14.41 -6.25
N THR A 116 4.79 -14.62 -4.94
CA THR A 116 4.29 -13.69 -3.92
C THR A 116 5.47 -12.92 -3.34
N TYR A 117 5.38 -11.59 -3.37
CA TYR A 117 6.34 -10.70 -2.73
C TYR A 117 5.69 -10.08 -1.50
N VAL A 118 6.29 -10.32 -0.32
CA VAL A 118 5.79 -9.83 0.96
C VAL A 118 6.72 -8.75 1.47
N VAL A 119 6.15 -7.60 1.82
CA VAL A 119 6.88 -6.53 2.51
C VAL A 119 6.74 -6.70 4.02
N ALA A 120 7.77 -6.32 4.78
CA ALA A 120 7.68 -6.33 6.23
C ALA A 120 6.62 -5.30 6.73
N PRO A 121 6.03 -5.50 7.92
CA PRO A 121 4.93 -4.66 8.40
C PRO A 121 5.24 -3.16 8.45
N ARG A 122 6.51 -2.80 8.73
CA ARG A 122 6.95 -1.41 8.78
C ARG A 122 6.92 -0.74 7.40
N GLU A 123 7.23 -1.50 6.37
CA GLU A 123 7.26 -1.11 4.96
C GLU A 123 5.84 -1.08 4.39
N GLY A 124 4.96 -1.98 4.83
CA GLY A 124 3.53 -1.93 4.53
C GLY A 124 2.88 -0.59 4.91
N ALA A 125 3.31 0.03 6.01
CA ALA A 125 2.83 1.35 6.41
C ALA A 125 3.20 2.47 5.41
N LEU A 126 4.31 2.33 4.68
CA LEU A 126 4.70 3.27 3.62
C LEU A 126 3.73 3.19 2.43
N ILE A 127 3.20 2.00 2.15
CA ILE A 127 2.25 1.76 1.06
C ILE A 127 0.86 2.30 1.44
N ASP A 128 0.37 1.95 2.63
CA ASP A 128 -0.98 2.31 3.06
C ASP A 128 -1.10 3.81 3.36
N ASN A 129 -0.03 4.43 3.85
CA ASN A 129 -0.07 5.76 4.48
C ASN A 129 1.03 6.71 3.99
N GLY A 130 1.59 6.51 2.80
CA GLY A 130 2.72 7.30 2.29
C GLY A 130 2.54 8.82 2.39
N ILE A 131 1.34 9.32 2.09
CA ILE A 131 0.98 10.74 2.16
C ILE A 131 1.07 11.30 3.59
N SER A 132 0.59 10.57 4.59
CA SER A 132 0.58 11.05 5.98
C SER A 132 1.98 11.15 6.58
N LEU A 133 2.96 10.46 6.01
CA LEU A 133 4.37 10.54 6.42
C LEU A 133 4.94 11.95 6.28
N PHE A 134 4.48 12.72 5.28
CA PHE A 134 4.88 14.12 5.08
C PHE A 134 4.12 15.08 6.00
N GLY A 135 2.93 14.69 6.47
CA GLY A 135 2.07 15.49 7.33
C GLY A 135 0.96 16.20 6.54
N LEU A 136 -0.18 16.42 7.19
CA LEU A 136 -1.37 17.01 6.55
C LEU A 136 -1.12 18.41 6.00
N GLU A 137 -0.36 19.24 6.72
CA GLU A 137 -0.01 20.60 6.31
C GLU A 137 0.69 20.62 4.94
N VAL A 138 1.71 19.77 4.74
CA VAL A 138 2.43 19.67 3.46
C VAL A 138 1.48 19.32 2.32
N VAL A 139 0.57 18.40 2.57
CA VAL A 139 -0.35 17.86 1.56
C VAL A 139 -1.49 18.82 1.24
N GLN A 140 -1.78 19.75 2.15
CA GLN A 140 -2.73 20.84 1.97
C GLN A 140 -2.08 22.02 1.26
N THR A 141 -0.85 22.41 1.63
CA THR A 141 -0.10 23.50 0.99
C THR A 141 0.37 23.12 -0.41
N PHE A 142 0.77 21.87 -0.64
CA PHE A 142 1.32 21.37 -1.90
C PHE A 142 0.52 20.17 -2.42
N PRO A 143 -0.75 20.34 -2.81
CA PRO A 143 -1.62 19.22 -3.21
C PRO A 143 -1.07 18.42 -4.41
N ASP A 144 -0.35 19.07 -5.32
CA ASP A 144 0.24 18.44 -6.50
C ASP A 144 1.32 17.41 -6.17
N THR A 145 1.89 17.46 -4.96
CA THR A 145 2.92 16.50 -4.53
C THR A 145 2.36 15.16 -4.05
N ARG A 146 1.04 15.05 -3.83
CA ARG A 146 0.39 13.85 -3.26
C ARG A 146 0.75 12.56 -3.99
N VAL A 147 0.69 12.60 -5.33
CA VAL A 147 0.95 11.45 -6.19
C VAL A 147 2.40 11.02 -6.04
N ASP A 148 3.34 11.96 -6.12
CA ASP A 148 4.78 11.68 -6.03
C ASP A 148 5.18 11.24 -4.61
N ILE A 149 4.58 11.80 -3.55
CA ILE A 149 4.81 11.34 -2.17
C ILE A 149 4.35 9.89 -2.01
N SER A 150 3.12 9.57 -2.44
CA SER A 150 2.57 8.22 -2.32
C SER A 150 3.36 7.21 -3.14
N ALA A 151 3.72 7.57 -4.38
CA ALA A 151 4.49 6.70 -5.27
C ALA A 151 5.92 6.49 -4.75
N GLY A 152 6.58 7.55 -4.29
CA GLY A 152 7.92 7.44 -3.70
C GLY A 152 7.95 6.59 -2.42
N ALA A 153 6.93 6.71 -1.56
CA ALA A 153 6.80 5.86 -0.37
C ALA A 153 6.60 4.38 -0.75
N ALA A 154 5.77 4.09 -1.75
CA ALA A 154 5.61 2.73 -2.27
C ALA A 154 6.92 2.20 -2.90
N CYS A 155 7.63 3.01 -3.69
CA CYS A 155 8.94 2.63 -4.23
C CYS A 155 9.94 2.32 -3.11
N LEU A 156 9.92 3.07 -2.00
CA LEU A 156 10.76 2.78 -0.84
C LEU A 156 10.37 1.44 -0.19
N ALA A 157 9.08 1.13 -0.10
CA ALA A 157 8.59 -0.14 0.45
C ALA A 157 8.94 -1.36 -0.42
N TYR A 158 8.96 -1.18 -1.74
CA TYR A 158 9.24 -2.21 -2.73
C TYR A 158 10.71 -2.28 -3.15
N GLU A 159 11.60 -1.62 -2.42
CA GLU A 159 13.04 -1.66 -2.69
C GLU A 159 13.46 -1.06 -4.04
N LEU A 160 12.64 -0.17 -4.59
CA LEU A 160 12.89 0.55 -5.85
C LEU A 160 13.58 1.90 -5.56
N TRP A 161 14.80 1.81 -5.03
CA TRP A 161 15.56 2.95 -4.47
C TRP A 161 15.68 4.14 -5.43
N THR A 162 16.10 3.89 -6.67
CA THR A 162 16.25 4.95 -7.67
C THR A 162 14.90 5.61 -8.03
N ALA A 163 13.83 4.81 -8.15
CA ALA A 163 12.49 5.35 -8.44
C ALA A 163 11.95 6.19 -7.27
N CYS A 164 12.19 5.75 -6.03
CA CYS A 164 11.90 6.54 -4.84
C CYS A 164 12.58 7.91 -4.90
N VAL A 165 13.89 7.93 -5.19
CA VAL A 165 14.66 9.19 -5.31
C VAL A 165 14.09 10.07 -6.43
N MET A 166 13.72 9.52 -7.59
CA MET A 166 13.14 10.29 -8.69
C MET A 166 11.80 10.94 -8.32
N HIS A 167 10.93 10.22 -7.60
CA HIS A 167 9.70 10.81 -7.05
C HIS A 167 10.02 11.92 -6.03
N MET A 168 11.02 11.72 -5.16
CA MET A 168 11.43 12.74 -4.20
C MET A 168 11.98 14.00 -4.88
N MET A 169 12.67 13.87 -6.02
CA MET A 169 13.12 15.03 -6.79
C MET A 169 11.96 15.86 -7.35
N ARG A 170 10.87 15.22 -7.78
CA ARG A 170 9.65 15.90 -8.25
C ARG A 170 8.92 16.63 -7.11
N VAL A 171 8.86 16.01 -5.93
CA VAL A 171 8.34 16.66 -4.71
C VAL A 171 9.18 17.89 -4.34
N ALA A 172 10.50 17.74 -4.29
CA ALA A 172 11.43 18.83 -3.98
C ALA A 172 11.34 19.97 -5.00
N GLU A 173 11.20 19.67 -6.29
CA GLU A 173 11.03 20.67 -7.35
C GLU A 173 9.79 21.55 -7.14
N THR A 174 8.69 20.95 -6.66
CA THR A 174 7.48 21.71 -6.28
C THR A 174 7.77 22.69 -5.14
N GLY A 175 8.48 22.25 -4.10
CA GLY A 175 8.88 23.11 -2.98
C GLY A 175 9.82 24.24 -3.40
N VAL A 176 10.79 23.95 -4.28
CA VAL A 176 11.69 24.96 -4.84
C VAL A 176 10.92 26.01 -5.66
N GLY A 177 9.93 25.58 -6.46
CA GLY A 177 9.06 26.49 -7.20
C GLY A 177 8.25 27.41 -6.27
N ALA A 178 7.67 26.85 -5.21
CA ALA A 178 6.91 27.65 -4.25
C ALA A 178 7.78 28.66 -3.48
N LEU A 179 9.02 28.27 -3.14
CA LEU A 179 9.98 29.18 -2.52
C LEU A 179 10.39 30.31 -3.47
N ALA A 180 10.55 30.02 -4.77
CA ALA A 180 10.82 31.05 -5.77
C ALA A 180 9.70 32.08 -5.83
N ASP A 181 8.45 31.62 -5.82
CA ASP A 181 7.28 32.51 -5.84
C ASP A 181 7.19 33.37 -4.58
N HIS A 182 7.42 32.77 -3.41
CA HIS A 182 7.42 33.50 -2.13
C HIS A 182 8.47 34.61 -2.08
N LEU A 183 9.66 34.35 -2.62
CA LEU A 183 10.73 35.35 -2.71
C LEU A 183 10.56 36.30 -3.90
N SER A 184 9.48 36.16 -4.69
CA SER A 184 9.24 36.93 -5.91
C SER A 184 10.40 36.88 -6.91
N VAL A 185 11.11 35.75 -6.98
CA VAL A 185 12.20 35.54 -7.93
C VAL A 185 11.73 34.75 -9.14
N LYS A 186 12.32 35.05 -10.30
CA LYS A 186 12.00 34.35 -11.54
C LYS A 186 12.44 32.87 -11.45
N ARG A 187 11.53 31.95 -11.76
CA ARG A 187 11.87 30.53 -11.98
C ARG A 187 12.77 30.41 -13.23
N GLY A 188 13.89 29.70 -13.10
CA GLY A 188 14.81 29.44 -14.20
C GLY A 188 14.24 28.41 -15.18
N THR A 189 14.89 28.27 -16.35
CA THR A 189 14.56 27.20 -17.33
C THR A 189 14.99 25.81 -16.84
N THR A 190 15.87 25.76 -15.85
CA THR A 190 16.32 24.55 -15.18
C THR A 190 16.15 24.72 -13.68
N TRP A 191 16.02 23.60 -12.97
CA TRP A 191 15.95 23.58 -11.52
C TRP A 191 17.17 24.24 -10.87
N GLY A 192 18.38 23.99 -11.40
CA GLY A 192 19.60 24.66 -10.96
C GLY A 192 19.59 26.19 -11.16
N GLY A 193 18.95 26.66 -12.24
CA GLY A 193 18.74 28.10 -12.48
C GLY A 193 17.77 28.73 -11.47
N THR A 194 16.67 28.03 -11.13
CA THR A 194 15.75 28.48 -10.08
C THR A 194 16.45 28.58 -8.72
N ILE A 195 17.23 27.56 -8.34
CA ILE A 195 18.01 27.57 -7.09
C ILE A 195 19.02 28.72 -7.07
N ALA A 196 19.68 29.01 -8.20
CA ALA A 196 20.61 30.15 -8.29
C ALA A 196 19.90 31.49 -8.01
N ASN A 197 18.73 31.72 -8.62
CA ASN A 197 17.95 32.95 -8.39
C ASN A 197 17.46 33.06 -6.94
N ILE A 198 17.01 31.95 -6.34
CA ILE A 198 16.64 31.91 -4.92
C ILE A 198 17.84 32.26 -4.04
N ASN A 199 19.00 31.65 -4.29
CA ASN A 199 20.20 31.88 -3.49
C ASN A 199 20.66 33.34 -3.52
N GLU A 200 20.54 34.05 -4.64
CA GLU A 200 20.83 35.49 -4.70
C GLU A 200 19.86 36.29 -3.82
N ALA A 201 18.55 36.03 -3.89
CA ALA A 201 17.58 36.69 -3.02
C ALA A 201 17.81 36.39 -1.53
N LEU A 202 18.18 35.15 -1.20
CA LEU A 202 18.52 34.76 0.18
C LEU A 202 19.80 35.45 0.67
N LYS A 203 20.81 35.66 -0.19
CA LYS A 203 22.01 36.44 0.17
C LYS A 203 21.67 37.89 0.51
N ASP A 204 20.76 38.50 -0.25
CA ASP A 204 20.32 39.87 0.02
C ASP A 204 19.51 39.95 1.32
N ALA A 205 18.59 39.00 1.55
CA ALA A 205 17.87 38.89 2.82
C ALA A 205 18.82 38.69 4.01
N ALA A 206 19.89 37.90 3.83
CA ALA A 206 20.90 37.66 4.85
C ALA A 206 21.74 38.91 5.21
N ARG A 207 21.73 39.96 4.36
CA ARG A 207 22.45 41.22 4.60
C ARG A 207 21.60 42.28 5.30
N ILE A 208 20.28 42.08 5.41
CA ILE A 208 19.38 43.03 6.07
C ILE A 208 19.73 43.12 7.56
N ARG A 209 20.09 44.32 8.01
CA ARG A 209 20.39 44.61 9.42
C ARG A 209 19.09 44.72 10.21
N GLY A 210 19.11 44.29 11.47
CA GLY A 210 17.98 44.43 12.39
C GLY A 210 17.02 43.24 12.44
N ASP A 211 17.03 42.33 11.46
CA ASP A 211 16.19 41.12 11.49
C ASP A 211 17.05 39.85 11.61
N ALA A 212 17.21 39.34 12.83
CA ALA A 212 18.01 38.13 13.08
C ALA A 212 17.33 36.85 12.60
N GLN A 213 16.00 36.81 12.61
CA GLN A 213 15.21 35.64 12.26
C GLN A 213 15.21 35.44 10.74
N LEU A 214 15.09 36.52 9.96
CA LEU A 214 15.22 36.48 8.50
C LEU A 214 16.60 36.01 8.07
N ARG A 215 17.66 36.52 8.71
CA ARG A 215 19.04 36.13 8.42
C ARG A 215 19.30 34.64 8.68
N ALA A 216 18.85 34.13 9.84
CA ALA A 216 18.98 32.71 10.17
C ALA A 216 18.24 31.84 9.15
N TRP A 217 16.97 32.17 8.86
CA TRP A 217 16.16 31.46 7.89
C TRP A 217 16.78 31.44 6.49
N ALA A 218 17.28 32.59 6.02
CA ALA A 218 17.88 32.69 4.69
C ALA A 218 19.15 31.85 4.57
N SER A 219 19.99 31.86 5.61
CA SER A 219 21.20 31.05 5.69
C SER A 219 20.89 29.55 5.71
N GLU A 220 19.94 29.12 6.54
CA GLU A 220 19.50 27.73 6.66
C GLU A 220 18.92 27.21 5.34
N THR A 221 18.00 27.99 4.75
CA THR A 221 17.32 27.64 3.50
C THR A 221 18.30 27.54 2.34
N GLY A 222 19.21 28.51 2.18
CA GLY A 222 20.21 28.48 1.11
C GLY A 222 21.18 27.31 1.24
N THR A 223 21.63 27.01 2.46
CA THR A 223 22.50 25.84 2.74
C THR A 223 21.79 24.55 2.34
N TYR A 224 20.53 24.42 2.75
CA TYR A 224 19.74 23.23 2.47
C TYR A 224 19.49 23.02 0.96
N LEU A 225 19.16 24.08 0.22
CA LEU A 225 18.94 24.00 -1.23
C LEU A 225 20.18 23.54 -2.00
N ASN A 226 21.35 24.05 -1.63
CA ASN A 226 22.60 23.64 -2.26
C ASN A 226 22.93 22.17 -1.95
N PHE A 227 22.69 21.74 -0.72
CA PHE A 227 22.84 20.34 -0.33
C PHE A 227 21.93 19.41 -1.14
N VAL A 228 20.62 19.70 -1.25
CA VAL A 228 19.68 18.88 -2.04
C VAL A 228 20.07 18.85 -3.51
N LYS A 229 20.54 19.98 -4.06
CA LYS A 229 20.98 20.06 -5.44
C LYS A 229 22.17 19.16 -5.72
N ASP A 230 23.23 19.33 -4.94
CA ASP A 230 24.52 18.73 -5.26
C ASP A 230 24.61 17.29 -4.76
N ALA A 231 24.00 16.96 -3.61
CA ALA A 231 24.05 15.62 -3.04
C ALA A 231 22.99 14.68 -3.63
N PHE A 232 21.83 15.19 -4.07
CA PHE A 232 20.69 14.34 -4.44
C PHE A 232 20.29 14.48 -5.91
N ARG A 233 19.91 15.68 -6.37
CA ARG A 233 19.37 15.83 -7.73
C ARG A 233 20.40 15.62 -8.81
N ASN A 234 21.55 16.30 -8.75
CA ASN A 234 22.55 16.17 -9.81
C ASN A 234 22.95 14.70 -9.96
N PRO A 235 23.27 13.96 -8.87
CA PRO A 235 23.52 12.53 -8.95
C PRO A 235 22.34 11.73 -9.50
N ALA A 236 21.09 12.03 -9.11
CA ALA A 236 19.91 11.29 -9.58
C ALA A 236 19.63 11.45 -11.09
N MET A 237 20.20 12.45 -11.74
CA MET A 237 20.08 12.64 -13.19
C MET A 237 21.20 11.95 -13.99
N HIS A 238 22.26 11.48 -13.34
CA HIS A 238 23.35 10.76 -14.01
C HIS A 238 23.01 9.27 -14.12
N PRO A 239 22.98 8.69 -15.33
CA PRO A 239 22.52 7.31 -15.55
C PRO A 239 23.43 6.26 -14.89
N GLU A 240 24.68 6.60 -14.60
CA GLU A 240 25.64 5.71 -13.93
C GLU A 240 25.39 5.59 -12.42
N ARG A 241 24.51 6.43 -11.84
CA ARG A 241 24.25 6.47 -10.41
C ARG A 241 23.08 5.56 -10.03
N THR A 242 23.35 4.62 -9.14
CA THR A 242 22.34 3.84 -8.40
C THR A 242 22.29 4.28 -6.94
N PHE A 243 21.17 4.09 -6.26
CA PHE A 243 21.03 4.43 -4.84
C PHE A 243 20.89 3.18 -3.97
N SER A 244 21.52 3.19 -2.79
CA SER A 244 21.28 2.17 -1.75
C SER A 244 19.97 2.42 -1.00
N ALA A 245 19.56 1.45 -0.17
CA ALA A 245 18.42 1.59 0.72
C ALA A 245 18.59 2.78 1.69
N GLU A 246 19.77 2.94 2.28
CA GLU A 246 20.10 4.03 3.20
C GLU A 246 20.04 5.38 2.50
N GLU A 247 20.58 5.47 1.29
CA GLU A 247 20.59 6.70 0.49
C GLU A 247 19.17 7.11 0.11
N ALA A 248 18.36 6.18 -0.42
CA ALA A 248 16.97 6.46 -0.78
C ALA A 248 16.14 6.88 0.43
N LYS A 249 16.30 6.19 1.57
CA LYS A 249 15.63 6.54 2.82
C LYS A 249 16.05 7.94 3.31
N MET A 250 17.35 8.23 3.29
CA MET A 250 17.88 9.53 3.67
C MET A 250 17.31 10.65 2.78
N ILE A 251 17.23 10.44 1.47
CA ILE A 251 16.68 11.41 0.52
C ILE A 251 15.18 11.61 0.75
N PHE A 252 14.43 10.53 1.00
CA PHE A 252 13.01 10.60 1.36
C PHE A 252 12.79 11.43 2.62
N ASP A 253 13.55 11.14 3.68
CA ASP A 253 13.45 11.86 4.96
C ASP A 253 13.85 13.33 4.84
N ASN A 254 14.89 13.63 4.06
CA ASN A 254 15.30 15.00 3.78
C ASN A 254 14.22 15.75 3.01
N THR A 255 13.71 15.18 1.93
CA THR A 255 12.63 15.80 1.13
C THR A 255 11.41 16.09 1.98
N ARG A 256 11.05 15.18 2.89
CA ARG A 256 10.02 15.43 3.90
C ARG A 256 10.35 16.62 4.81
N ALA A 257 11.56 16.67 5.36
CA ALA A 257 11.98 17.77 6.22
C ALA A 257 11.94 19.12 5.49
N PHE A 258 12.38 19.15 4.23
CA PHE A 258 12.31 20.33 3.36
C PHE A 258 10.87 20.84 3.21
N MET A 259 9.96 19.97 2.80
CA MET A 259 8.58 20.36 2.55
C MET A 259 7.91 20.88 3.84
N ARG A 260 8.21 20.28 5.00
CA ARG A 260 7.72 20.77 6.31
C ARG A 260 8.33 22.11 6.73
N MET A 261 9.61 22.33 6.44
CA MET A 261 10.24 23.64 6.69
C MET A 261 9.54 24.73 5.86
N LEU A 262 9.18 24.42 4.61
CA LEU A 262 8.46 25.35 3.76
C LEU A 262 7.04 25.66 4.28
N THR A 263 6.28 24.67 4.76
CA THR A 263 4.91 24.94 5.26
C THR A 263 4.87 25.89 6.46
N GLN A 264 5.93 25.94 7.27
CA GLN A 264 6.01 26.87 8.41
C GLN A 264 6.10 28.36 8.00
N ARG A 265 6.46 28.64 6.73
CA ARG A 265 6.74 30.00 6.24
C ARG A 265 5.92 30.38 5.02
N LEU A 266 5.49 29.39 4.23
CA LEU A 266 4.70 29.57 3.00
C LEU A 266 3.18 29.49 3.23
N THR A 267 2.72 29.58 4.48
CA THR A 267 1.28 29.62 4.81
C THR A 267 0.58 30.71 3.98
N PRO A 268 -0.60 30.43 3.38
CA PRO A 268 -1.31 31.36 2.50
C PRO A 268 -1.56 32.75 3.11
#